data_AF-A0A7C4GHA3-F1
#
_entry.id   AF-A0A7C4GHA3-F1
#
_cell.length_a   1.000
_cell.length_b   1.000
_cell.length_c   1.000
_cell.angle_alpha   90.00
_cell.angle_beta   90.00
_cell.angle_gamma   90.00
#
_symmetry.space_group_name_H-M   'P 1'
#
loop_
_entity.id
_entity.type
_entity.pdbx_description
1 polymer ?
#
loop_
_entity_poly.entity_id
_entity_poly.type
_entity_poly.pdbx_seq_one_letter_code
_entity_poly.pdbx_strand_id
1 'polypeptide(L)'
;MTSLDGPREIYERVKGQGTWEKFLRGIEELKRMNIPFHVNITISKMNYGRVGDAIILADDLGADSISIIPSMAFGRALETKSFIGREEFLRSLIQADRVAEEIGIKISVWCAPFLGALRGLRNLRYRDCREFRELDISPGGKVLMCDIMGIEVADLMKDGIKGAWRKLNENELYLKVKELPVECLGCGACSGGCYARAFNYWGRLPSIDPLCPIVKLPQT
;
A
#
# COMPACT_ATOMS: atom_id res chain seq x y z
N MET A 1 7.14 6.78 -11.83
CA MET A 1 7.02 5.72 -10.81
C MET A 1 7.13 4.38 -11.51
N THR A 2 7.85 3.43 -10.91
CA THR A 2 7.97 2.04 -11.39
C THR A 2 7.79 1.08 -10.21
N SER A 3 7.68 -0.21 -10.51
CA SER A 3 7.50 -1.26 -9.50
C SER A 3 8.67 -2.23 -9.55
N LEU A 4 9.22 -2.56 -8.38
CA LEU A 4 10.29 -3.53 -8.19
C LEU A 4 9.94 -4.43 -7.00
N ASP A 5 9.89 -5.74 -7.20
CA ASP A 5 9.51 -6.68 -6.13
C ASP A 5 10.73 -7.31 -5.44
N GLY A 6 11.93 -7.12 -5.99
CA GLY A 6 13.18 -7.67 -5.47
C GLY A 6 14.21 -7.90 -6.56
N PRO A 7 15.29 -8.62 -6.25
CA PRO A 7 16.27 -9.09 -7.23
C PRO A 7 15.62 -9.85 -8.39
N ARG A 8 16.36 -9.99 -9.51
CA ARG A 8 15.87 -10.52 -10.78
C ARG A 8 14.97 -11.75 -10.63
N GLU A 9 15.39 -12.73 -9.83
CA GLU A 9 14.65 -13.99 -9.64
C GLU A 9 13.26 -13.76 -9.02
N ILE A 10 13.15 -12.81 -8.09
CA ILE A 10 11.87 -12.43 -7.48
C ILE A 10 11.06 -11.57 -8.45
N TYR A 11 11.69 -10.57 -9.07
CA TYR A 11 11.03 -9.68 -10.03
C TYR A 11 10.39 -10.46 -11.18
N GLU A 12 11.15 -11.35 -11.83
CA GLU A 12 10.65 -12.12 -12.97
C GLU A 12 9.62 -13.18 -12.56
N ARG A 13 9.67 -13.67 -11.32
CA ARG A 13 8.61 -14.52 -10.77
C ARG A 13 7.27 -13.78 -10.65
N VAL A 14 7.30 -12.49 -10.33
CA VAL A 14 6.10 -11.65 -10.17
C VAL A 14 5.63 -11.07 -11.51
N LYS A 15 6.56 -10.56 -12.33
CA LYS A 15 6.27 -9.78 -13.54
C LYS A 15 6.32 -10.60 -14.83
N GLY A 16 6.87 -11.81 -14.77
CA GLY A 16 7.05 -12.72 -15.90
C GLY A 16 8.51 -12.86 -16.32
N GLN A 17 8.87 -14.04 -16.81
CA GLN A 17 10.23 -14.33 -17.28
C GLN A 17 10.65 -13.45 -18.46
N GLY A 18 11.92 -13.02 -18.48
CA GLY A 18 12.48 -12.18 -19.54
C GLY A 18 12.08 -10.70 -19.45
N THR A 19 11.45 -10.26 -18.37
CA THR A 19 11.03 -8.87 -18.18
C THR A 19 12.09 -8.00 -17.49
N TRP A 20 13.11 -8.62 -16.88
CA TRP A 20 14.17 -7.89 -16.17
C TRP A 20 14.94 -6.93 -17.08
N GLU A 21 15.37 -7.39 -18.24
CA GLU A 21 16.13 -6.57 -19.19
C GLU A 21 15.32 -5.38 -19.72
N LYS A 22 14.00 -5.57 -19.88
CA LYS A 22 13.10 -4.48 -20.29
C LYS A 22 12.98 -3.44 -19.17
N PHE A 23 12.89 -3.89 -17.93
CA PHE A 23 12.86 -3.02 -16.75
C PHE A 23 14.14 -2.18 -16.64
N LEU A 24 15.32 -2.82 -16.70
CA LEU A 24 16.61 -2.11 -16.61
C LEU A 24 16.79 -1.09 -17.73
N ARG A 25 16.47 -1.44 -18.98
CA ARG A 25 16.49 -0.48 -20.09
C ARG A 25 15.59 0.72 -19.84
N GLY A 26 14.41 0.51 -19.27
CA GLY A 26 13.51 1.61 -18.88
C GLY A 26 14.15 2.54 -17.84
N ILE A 27 14.83 1.99 -16.84
CA ILE A 27 15.58 2.76 -15.85
C ILE A 27 16.73 3.54 -16.49
N GLU A 28 17.53 2.89 -17.36
CA GLU A 28 18.64 3.52 -18.05
C GLU A 28 18.19 4.72 -18.91
N GLU A 29 17.06 4.61 -19.60
CA GLU A 29 16.51 5.73 -20.37
C GLU A 29 16.08 6.90 -19.46
N LEU A 30 15.43 6.61 -18.32
CA LEU A 30 15.07 7.65 -17.35
C LEU A 30 16.33 8.38 -16.83
N LYS A 31 17.38 7.63 -16.50
CA LYS A 31 18.67 8.19 -16.05
C LYS A 31 19.33 9.02 -17.15
N ARG A 32 19.36 8.53 -18.39
CA ARG A 32 19.93 9.25 -19.55
C ARG A 32 19.22 10.59 -19.79
N MET A 33 17.91 10.65 -19.51
CA MET A 33 17.10 11.87 -19.63
C MET A 33 17.09 12.72 -18.36
N ASN A 34 17.80 12.32 -17.30
CA ASN A 34 17.79 12.97 -15.99
C ASN A 34 16.36 13.14 -15.42
N ILE A 35 15.50 12.13 -15.62
CA ILE A 35 14.13 12.10 -15.11
C ILE A 35 14.14 11.36 -13.76
N PRO A 36 13.77 12.03 -12.66
CA PRO A 36 13.70 11.38 -11.37
C PRO A 36 12.59 10.32 -11.34
N PHE A 37 12.80 9.24 -10.60
CA PHE A 37 11.83 8.16 -10.52
C PHE A 37 11.65 7.62 -9.10
N HIS A 38 10.39 7.29 -8.82
CA HIS A 38 9.98 6.60 -7.60
C HIS A 38 9.86 5.09 -7.83
N VAL A 39 10.34 4.29 -6.89
CA VAL A 39 10.16 2.83 -6.88
C VAL A 39 9.17 2.44 -5.78
N ASN A 40 8.11 1.72 -6.17
CA ASN A 40 7.16 1.11 -5.24
C ASN A 40 7.35 -0.42 -5.18
N ILE A 41 7.58 -0.94 -3.99
CA ILE A 41 7.86 -2.35 -3.71
C ILE A 41 6.62 -3.00 -3.09
N THR A 42 6.01 -3.95 -3.80
CA THR A 42 4.86 -4.69 -3.26
C THR A 42 5.33 -5.84 -2.39
N ILE A 43 4.98 -5.83 -1.10
CA ILE A 43 5.35 -6.87 -0.14
C ILE A 43 4.31 -7.99 -0.17
N SER A 44 4.75 -9.19 -0.49
CA SER A 44 3.93 -10.39 -0.68
C SER A 44 4.59 -11.60 -0.03
N LYS A 45 3.90 -12.74 0.01
CA LYS A 45 4.50 -14.00 0.46
C LYS A 45 5.74 -14.43 -0.33
N MET A 46 5.93 -13.87 -1.53
CA MET A 46 7.05 -14.23 -2.40
C MET A 46 8.35 -13.49 -2.05
N ASN A 47 8.28 -12.32 -1.40
CA ASN A 47 9.44 -11.45 -1.21
C ASN A 47 9.59 -10.86 0.20
N TYR A 48 8.66 -11.11 1.14
CA TYR A 48 8.68 -10.50 2.48
C TYR A 48 9.99 -10.68 3.26
N GLY A 49 10.70 -11.80 3.04
CA GLY A 49 12.00 -12.10 3.65
C GLY A 49 13.21 -11.52 2.91
N ARG A 50 12.99 -10.77 1.83
CA ARG A 50 14.03 -10.17 0.96
C ARG A 50 13.70 -8.70 0.63
N VAL A 51 12.91 -8.03 1.47
CA VAL A 51 12.50 -6.63 1.26
C VAL A 51 13.71 -5.69 1.35
N GLY A 52 14.67 -5.98 2.22
CA GLY A 52 15.92 -5.22 2.30
C GLY A 52 16.69 -5.20 0.98
N ASP A 53 16.84 -6.36 0.34
CA ASP A 53 17.52 -6.49 -0.95
C ASP A 53 16.81 -5.71 -2.06
N ALA A 54 15.47 -5.69 -2.04
CA ALA A 54 14.68 -4.89 -2.98
C ALA A 54 14.91 -3.38 -2.80
N ILE A 55 15.06 -2.92 -1.55
CA ILE A 55 15.32 -1.52 -1.21
C ILE A 55 16.73 -1.13 -1.66
N ILE A 56 17.75 -1.92 -1.32
CA ILE A 56 19.14 -1.68 -1.74
C ILE A 56 19.22 -1.61 -3.26
N LEU A 57 18.59 -2.56 -3.95
CA LEU A 57 18.56 -2.57 -5.41
C LEU A 57 17.87 -1.33 -6.00
N ALA A 58 16.79 -0.85 -5.38
CA ALA A 58 16.13 0.37 -5.82
C ALA A 58 17.04 1.60 -5.67
N ASP A 59 17.77 1.69 -4.56
CA ASP A 59 18.74 2.76 -4.28
C ASP A 59 19.93 2.71 -5.25
N ASP A 60 20.53 1.54 -5.45
CA ASP A 60 21.64 1.30 -6.40
C ASP A 60 21.27 1.68 -7.85
N LEU A 61 20.00 1.43 -8.23
CA LEU A 61 19.49 1.84 -9.53
C LEU A 61 19.36 3.36 -9.67
N GLY A 62 19.38 4.10 -8.56
CA GLY A 62 19.31 5.56 -8.50
C GLY A 62 17.89 6.10 -8.30
N ALA A 63 17.03 5.38 -7.59
CA ALA A 63 15.68 5.86 -7.31
C ALA A 63 15.70 7.08 -6.36
N ASP A 64 15.00 8.15 -6.73
CA ASP A 64 14.90 9.36 -5.90
C ASP A 64 14.07 9.15 -4.63
N SER A 65 13.20 8.15 -4.64
CA SER A 65 12.37 7.80 -3.48
C SER A 65 11.85 6.37 -3.59
N ILE A 66 11.65 5.76 -2.43
CA ILE A 66 11.20 4.37 -2.30
C ILE A 66 9.95 4.30 -1.42
N SER A 67 8.99 3.50 -1.86
CA SER A 67 7.87 3.07 -1.03
C SER A 67 7.74 1.56 -0.97
N ILE A 68 7.13 1.08 0.11
CA ILE A 68 6.71 -0.31 0.29
C ILE A 68 5.20 -0.34 0.55
N ILE A 69 4.51 -1.32 -0.01
CA ILE A 69 3.05 -1.49 0.12
C ILE A 69 2.69 -2.96 0.35
N PRO A 70 1.80 -3.32 1.31
CA PRO A 70 1.38 -4.70 1.47
C PRO A 70 0.51 -5.18 0.30
N SER A 71 0.80 -6.36 -0.24
CA SER A 71 -0.11 -7.08 -1.12
C SER A 71 -1.37 -7.49 -0.36
N MET A 72 -2.53 -7.11 -0.86
CA MET A 72 -3.81 -7.30 -0.20
C MET A 72 -4.59 -8.46 -0.84
N ALA A 73 -5.51 -9.07 -0.08
CA ALA A 73 -6.36 -10.15 -0.56
C ALA A 73 -7.46 -9.62 -1.51
N PHE A 74 -7.05 -9.20 -2.72
CA PHE A 74 -7.92 -8.62 -3.74
C PHE A 74 -7.46 -9.01 -5.15
N GLY A 75 -8.40 -9.15 -6.09
CA GLY A 75 -8.13 -9.52 -7.47
C GLY A 75 -7.28 -10.81 -7.60
N ARG A 76 -6.28 -10.80 -8.48
CA ARG A 76 -5.38 -11.95 -8.73
C ARG A 76 -4.61 -12.44 -7.50
N ALA A 77 -4.45 -11.61 -6.47
CA ALA A 77 -3.77 -12.03 -5.24
C ALA A 77 -4.56 -13.10 -4.47
N LEU A 78 -5.89 -13.16 -4.65
CA LEU A 78 -6.75 -14.21 -4.09
C LEU A 78 -6.49 -15.56 -4.78
N GLU A 79 -6.42 -15.56 -6.11
CA GLU A 79 -6.14 -16.77 -6.92
C GLU A 79 -4.75 -17.33 -6.63
N THR A 80 -3.75 -16.44 -6.61
CA THR A 80 -2.34 -16.80 -6.38
C THR A 80 -1.99 -16.98 -4.90
N LYS A 81 -2.90 -16.63 -3.99
CA LYS A 81 -2.69 -16.61 -2.53
C LYS A 81 -1.41 -15.86 -2.11
N SER A 82 -1.06 -14.81 -2.86
CA SER A 82 0.19 -14.07 -2.69
C SER A 82 0.12 -12.93 -1.67
N PHE A 83 -1.07 -12.59 -1.18
CA PHE A 83 -1.28 -11.55 -0.16
C PHE A 83 -0.50 -11.83 1.13
N ILE A 84 -0.01 -10.77 1.76
CA ILE A 84 0.88 -10.84 2.93
C ILE A 84 0.10 -11.03 4.24
N GLY A 85 0.64 -11.80 5.17
CA GLY A 85 0.13 -11.91 6.53
C GLY A 85 0.69 -10.85 7.48
N ARG A 86 0.06 -10.71 8.66
CA ARG A 86 0.45 -9.74 9.70
C ARG A 86 1.90 -9.89 10.16
N GLU A 87 2.30 -11.10 10.52
CA GLU A 87 3.65 -11.37 11.03
C GLU A 87 4.71 -11.18 9.95
N GLU A 88 4.41 -11.64 8.72
CA GLU A 88 5.30 -11.50 7.57
C GLU A 88 5.50 -10.03 7.23
N PHE A 89 4.43 -9.24 7.22
CA PHE A 89 4.52 -7.80 6.96
C PHE A 89 5.29 -7.05 8.06
N LEU A 90 5.07 -7.40 9.34
CA LEU A 90 5.86 -6.82 10.44
C LEU A 90 7.35 -7.11 10.29
N ARG A 91 7.73 -8.34 9.92
CA ARG A 91 9.13 -8.69 9.62
C ARG A 91 9.68 -7.87 8.47
N SER A 92 8.89 -7.58 7.44
CA SER A 92 9.30 -6.72 6.33
C SER A 92 9.51 -5.26 6.76
N LEU A 93 8.64 -4.72 7.64
CA LEU A 93 8.82 -3.37 8.19
C LEU A 93 10.13 -3.25 8.98
N ILE A 94 10.45 -4.25 9.81
CA ILE A 94 11.70 -4.26 10.59
C ILE A 94 12.93 -4.31 9.67
N GLN A 95 12.89 -5.16 8.63
CA GLN A 95 13.96 -5.21 7.63
C GLN A 95 14.12 -3.87 6.89
N ALA A 96 13.01 -3.28 6.46
CA ALA A 96 13.00 -2.02 5.73
C ALA A 96 13.54 -0.87 6.59
N ASP A 97 13.16 -0.79 7.87
CA ASP A 97 13.63 0.25 8.79
C ASP A 97 15.14 0.17 9.03
N ARG A 98 15.66 -1.04 9.20
CA ARG A 98 17.09 -1.30 9.36
C ARG A 98 17.89 -0.92 8.12
N VAL A 99 17.48 -1.40 6.94
CA VAL A 99 18.18 -1.08 5.68
C VAL A 99 18.11 0.41 5.38
N ALA A 100 16.97 1.06 5.65
CA ALA A 100 16.84 2.50 5.49
C ALA A 100 17.80 3.28 6.42
N GLU A 101 18.08 2.77 7.62
CA GLU A 101 19.14 3.32 8.49
C GLU A 101 20.53 3.16 7.87
N GLU A 102 20.85 1.94 7.42
CA GLU A 102 22.15 1.57 6.86
C GLU A 102 22.53 2.41 5.64
N ILE A 103 21.56 2.70 4.75
CA ILE A 103 21.79 3.49 3.53
C ILE A 103 21.37 4.98 3.68
N GLY A 104 20.91 5.37 4.87
CA GLY A 104 20.65 6.79 5.19
C GLY A 104 19.42 7.42 4.52
N ILE A 105 18.39 6.63 4.21
CA ILE A 105 17.16 7.12 3.55
C ILE A 105 15.94 7.04 4.46
N LYS A 106 14.81 7.60 3.99
CA LYS A 106 13.49 7.38 4.59
C LYS A 106 12.58 6.70 3.59
N ILE A 107 11.83 5.70 4.04
CA ILE A 107 10.94 4.90 3.18
C ILE A 107 9.49 5.21 3.50
N SER A 108 8.68 5.40 2.46
CA SER A 108 7.23 5.56 2.63
C SER A 108 6.55 4.19 2.70
N VAL A 109 5.73 3.95 3.71
CA VAL A 109 4.92 2.74 3.85
C VAL A 109 3.49 3.08 3.52
N TRP A 110 3.02 2.57 2.40
CA TRP A 110 1.67 2.84 1.90
C TRP A 110 0.68 1.85 2.49
N CYS A 111 -0.58 2.30 2.62
CA CYS A 111 -1.69 1.48 3.12
C CYS A 111 -1.45 0.80 4.47
N ALA A 112 -0.57 1.36 5.31
CA ALA A 112 -0.26 0.87 6.65
C ALA A 112 -0.26 2.01 7.68
N PRO A 113 -1.37 2.78 7.85
CA PRO A 113 -1.39 3.90 8.78
C PRO A 113 -1.19 3.48 10.24
N PHE A 114 -1.38 2.20 10.57
CA PHE A 114 -0.99 1.65 11.87
C PHE A 114 0.50 1.77 12.20
N LEU A 115 1.36 2.12 11.24
CA LEU A 115 2.74 2.48 11.52
C LEU A 115 2.84 3.58 12.60
N GLY A 116 1.84 4.48 12.70
CA GLY A 116 1.74 5.47 13.77
C GLY A 116 1.66 4.92 15.19
N ALA A 117 1.22 3.67 15.34
CA ALA A 117 1.18 2.97 16.62
C ALA A 117 2.48 2.21 16.94
N LEU A 118 3.37 2.02 15.95
CA LEU A 118 4.60 1.24 16.11
C LEU A 118 5.72 2.12 16.64
N ARG A 119 6.34 1.70 17.74
CA ARG A 119 7.52 2.35 18.31
C ARG A 119 8.79 1.68 17.78
N GLY A 120 9.83 2.49 17.58
CA GLY A 120 11.17 2.00 17.20
C GLY A 120 11.48 2.04 15.72
N LEU A 121 10.49 2.14 14.84
CA LEU A 121 10.68 2.24 13.38
C LEU A 121 10.84 3.71 12.97
N ARG A 122 12.07 4.23 13.00
CA ARG A 122 12.37 5.67 12.85
C ARG A 122 12.61 6.11 11.40
N ASN A 123 12.83 5.16 10.50
CA ASN A 123 13.17 5.41 9.11
C ASN A 123 11.99 5.22 8.16
N LEU A 124 10.88 4.73 8.69
CA LEU A 124 9.64 4.56 7.95
C LEU A 124 8.70 5.75 8.16
N ARG A 125 8.01 6.15 7.10
CA ARG A 125 7.00 7.22 7.10
C ARG A 125 5.68 6.68 6.58
N TYR A 126 4.57 7.18 7.07
CA TYR A 126 3.23 6.85 6.57
C TYR A 126 2.38 8.11 6.46
N ARG A 127 1.23 7.97 5.79
CA ARG A 127 0.11 8.91 5.85
C ARG A 127 -1.20 8.13 5.87
N ASP A 128 -2.24 8.73 6.43
CA ASP A 128 -3.60 8.17 6.39
C ASP A 128 -4.32 8.75 5.17
N CYS A 129 -4.83 7.88 4.28
CA CYS A 129 -5.58 8.29 3.09
C CYS A 129 -6.84 9.11 3.44
N ARG A 130 -7.34 9.02 4.68
CA ARG A 130 -8.47 9.85 5.16
C ARG A 130 -8.14 11.34 5.23
N GLU A 131 -6.87 11.71 5.26
CA GLU A 131 -6.41 13.10 5.26
C GLU A 131 -6.35 13.69 3.84
N PHE A 132 -6.45 12.84 2.81
CA PHE A 132 -6.30 13.26 1.43
C PHE A 132 -7.62 13.80 0.87
N ARG A 133 -7.50 14.73 -0.07
CA ARG A 133 -8.63 15.28 -0.82
C ARG A 133 -8.56 14.78 -2.26
N GLU A 134 -8.82 13.49 -2.43
CA GLU A 134 -8.60 12.77 -3.69
C GLU A 134 -9.84 11.98 -4.14
N LEU A 135 -9.89 11.67 -5.44
CA LEU A 135 -10.89 10.80 -6.05
C LEU A 135 -10.16 9.70 -6.81
N ASP A 136 -10.45 8.45 -6.46
CA ASP A 136 -10.07 7.31 -7.29
C ASP A 136 -11.07 7.19 -8.44
N ILE A 137 -10.57 7.27 -9.67
CA ILE A 137 -11.41 7.27 -10.88
C ILE A 137 -11.01 6.11 -11.76
N SER A 138 -11.96 5.22 -12.05
CA SER A 138 -11.75 4.11 -12.97
C SER A 138 -11.63 4.61 -14.43
N PRO A 139 -11.05 3.82 -15.35
CA PRO A 139 -10.99 4.19 -16.78
C PRO A 139 -12.37 4.48 -17.41
N GLY A 140 -13.45 3.93 -16.85
CA GLY A 140 -14.82 4.19 -17.28
C GLY A 140 -15.44 5.46 -16.68
N GLY A 141 -14.67 6.27 -15.95
CA GLY A 141 -15.15 7.50 -15.31
C GLY A 141 -15.92 7.27 -14.01
N LYS A 142 -15.86 6.08 -13.42
CA LYS A 142 -16.51 5.77 -12.15
C LYS A 142 -15.64 6.22 -11.00
N VAL A 143 -16.21 6.94 -10.04
CA VAL A 143 -15.51 7.26 -8.80
C VAL A 143 -15.63 6.05 -7.88
N LEU A 144 -14.49 5.59 -7.37
CA LEU A 144 -14.37 4.47 -6.45
C LEU A 144 -14.20 4.98 -5.02
N MET A 145 -14.65 4.17 -4.06
CA MET A 145 -14.38 4.40 -2.63
C MET A 145 -12.88 4.32 -2.31
N CYS A 146 -12.24 3.33 -2.93
CA CYS A 146 -10.81 3.05 -2.90
C CYS A 146 -10.57 2.02 -4.03
N ASP A 147 -9.47 2.16 -4.76
CA ASP A 147 -9.07 1.27 -5.86
C ASP A 147 -9.16 -0.24 -5.55
N ILE A 148 -8.85 -0.66 -4.33
CA ILE A 148 -8.89 -2.07 -3.90
C ILE A 148 -10.24 -2.51 -3.32
N MET A 149 -11.19 -1.61 -3.06
CA MET A 149 -12.54 -2.00 -2.61
C MET A 149 -13.47 -2.33 -3.78
N GLY A 150 -13.23 -1.71 -4.94
CA GLY A 150 -14.07 -1.88 -6.12
C GLY A 150 -15.51 -1.36 -5.99
N ILE A 151 -15.80 -0.56 -4.96
CA ILE A 151 -17.12 0.03 -4.74
C ILE A 151 -17.22 1.35 -5.51
N GLU A 152 -18.11 1.40 -6.49
CA GLU A 152 -18.44 2.63 -7.22
C GLU A 152 -19.40 3.50 -6.41
N VAL A 153 -19.08 4.79 -6.27
CA VAL A 153 -19.89 5.77 -5.51
C VAL A 153 -20.54 6.82 -6.42
N ALA A 154 -19.96 7.10 -7.58
CA ALA A 154 -20.44 8.11 -8.51
C ALA A 154 -19.94 7.87 -9.93
N ASP A 155 -20.46 8.62 -10.89
CA ASP A 155 -20.07 8.57 -12.30
C ASP A 155 -19.78 9.98 -12.80
N LEU A 156 -18.54 10.26 -13.17
CA LEU A 156 -18.11 11.59 -13.61
C LEU A 156 -18.85 12.08 -14.85
N MET A 157 -19.24 11.17 -15.75
CA MET A 157 -19.95 11.55 -16.97
C MET A 157 -21.38 12.00 -16.70
N LYS A 158 -21.95 11.61 -15.55
CA LYS A 158 -23.30 11.98 -15.11
C LYS A 158 -23.29 13.10 -14.08
N ASP A 159 -22.36 13.05 -13.13
CA ASP A 159 -22.36 13.87 -11.93
C ASP A 159 -21.39 15.07 -12.01
N GLY A 160 -20.43 15.02 -12.94
CA GLY A 160 -19.28 15.92 -12.95
C GLY A 160 -18.40 15.77 -11.69
N ILE A 161 -17.24 16.44 -11.69
CA ILE A 161 -16.25 16.32 -10.60
C ILE A 161 -16.84 16.76 -9.26
N LYS A 162 -17.54 17.92 -9.22
CA LYS A 162 -18.13 18.46 -7.98
C LYS A 162 -19.25 17.57 -7.43
N GLY A 163 -20.11 17.05 -8.32
CA GLY A 163 -21.21 16.17 -7.92
C GLY A 163 -20.70 14.85 -7.40
N ALA A 164 -19.71 14.25 -8.07
CA ALA A 164 -19.08 13.02 -7.63
C ALA A 164 -18.33 13.18 -6.31
N TRP A 165 -17.61 14.30 -6.12
CA TRP A 165 -16.98 14.63 -4.84
C TRP A 165 -17.99 14.69 -3.68
N ARG A 166 -19.12 15.35 -3.89
CA ARG A 166 -20.20 15.42 -2.89
C ARG A 166 -20.76 14.03 -2.59
N LYS A 167 -21.08 13.25 -3.62
CA LYS A 167 -21.60 11.87 -3.47
C LYS A 167 -20.66 10.97 -2.68
N LEU A 168 -19.34 11.03 -2.92
CA LEU A 168 -18.37 10.28 -2.12
C LEU A 168 -18.43 10.70 -0.64
N ASN A 169 -18.42 12.01 -0.37
CA ASN A 169 -18.39 12.54 0.99
C ASN A 169 -19.69 12.31 1.78
N GLU A 170 -20.83 12.20 1.09
CA GLU A 170 -22.14 11.91 1.66
C GLU A 170 -22.45 10.40 1.72
N ASN A 171 -21.60 9.55 1.13
CA ASN A 171 -21.83 8.11 1.10
C ASN A 171 -21.79 7.52 2.51
N GLU A 172 -22.83 6.78 2.90
CA GLU A 172 -22.95 6.19 4.24
C GLU A 172 -21.76 5.31 4.62
N LEU A 173 -21.23 4.53 3.68
CA LEU A 173 -20.07 3.68 3.93
C LEU A 173 -18.79 4.52 4.09
N TYR A 174 -18.64 5.62 3.34
CA TYR A 174 -17.51 6.54 3.50
C TYR A 174 -17.56 7.29 4.84
N LEU A 175 -18.76 7.62 5.35
CA LEU A 175 -18.90 8.18 6.69
C LEU A 175 -18.40 7.19 7.75
N LYS A 176 -18.69 5.90 7.60
CA LYS A 176 -18.18 4.84 8.49
C LYS A 176 -16.67 4.65 8.44
N VAL A 177 -15.99 5.04 7.35
CA VAL A 177 -14.52 5.01 7.26
C VAL A 177 -13.87 5.93 8.31
N LYS A 178 -14.58 7.00 8.73
CA LYS A 178 -14.10 7.97 9.72
C LYS A 178 -14.32 7.54 11.16
N GLU A 179 -15.10 6.47 11.38
CA GLU A 179 -15.36 5.93 12.71
C GLU A 179 -14.21 5.03 13.19
N LEU A 180 -13.88 5.11 14.48
CA LEU A 180 -12.84 4.28 15.08
C LEU A 180 -13.43 2.89 15.44
N PRO A 181 -12.83 1.77 14.98
CA PRO A 181 -13.27 0.43 15.39
C PRO A 181 -13.16 0.24 16.92
N VAL A 182 -14.08 -0.51 17.51
CA VAL A 182 -14.15 -0.72 18.97
C VAL A 182 -12.87 -1.31 19.54
N GLU A 183 -12.23 -2.21 18.80
CA GLU A 183 -10.97 -2.85 19.17
C GLU A 183 -9.81 -1.84 19.25
N CYS A 184 -9.94 -0.70 18.58
CA CYS A 184 -8.92 0.35 18.51
C CYS A 184 -9.08 1.45 19.56
N LEU A 185 -10.15 1.45 20.38
CA LEU A 185 -10.44 2.49 21.38
C LEU A 185 -9.27 2.72 22.36
N GLY A 186 -8.57 1.66 22.75
CA GLY A 186 -7.41 1.75 23.66
C GLY A 186 -6.11 2.24 23.00
N CYS A 187 -6.06 2.39 21.68
CA CYS A 187 -4.87 2.78 20.93
C CYS A 187 -5.07 4.13 20.21
N GLY A 188 -6.11 4.27 19.39
CA GLY A 188 -6.50 5.52 18.72
C GLY A 188 -5.50 6.10 17.70
N ALA A 189 -4.33 5.48 17.47
CA ALA A 189 -3.22 6.14 16.76
C ALA A 189 -3.33 6.21 15.23
N CYS A 190 -4.28 5.51 14.60
CA CYS A 190 -4.32 5.35 13.13
C CYS A 190 -5.73 5.15 12.53
N SER A 191 -6.77 5.54 13.26
CA SER A 191 -8.17 5.40 12.80
C SER A 191 -8.56 3.96 12.39
N GLY A 192 -7.95 2.96 13.02
CA GLY A 192 -8.21 1.54 12.75
C GLY A 192 -7.41 0.92 11.60
N GLY A 193 -6.48 1.65 10.98
CA GLY A 193 -5.65 1.13 9.90
C GLY A 193 -6.22 1.43 8.50
N CYS A 194 -5.86 0.60 7.51
CA CYS A 194 -6.40 0.67 6.15
C CYS A 194 -7.87 0.20 6.13
N TYR A 195 -8.81 1.12 5.97
CA TYR A 195 -10.25 0.79 5.93
C TYR A 195 -10.61 -0.14 4.78
N ALA A 196 -9.94 0.02 3.63
CA ALA A 196 -10.22 -0.79 2.46
C ALA A 196 -9.81 -2.27 2.67
N ARG A 197 -8.63 -2.50 3.27
CA ARG A 197 -8.21 -3.85 3.66
C ARG A 197 -9.10 -4.44 4.74
N ALA A 198 -9.51 -3.63 5.73
CA ALA A 198 -10.44 -4.06 6.77
C ALA A 198 -11.79 -4.47 6.16
N PHE A 199 -12.34 -3.67 5.24
CA PHE A 199 -13.59 -4.01 4.56
C PHE A 199 -13.49 -5.30 3.75
N ASN A 200 -12.43 -5.47 2.94
CA ASN A 200 -12.25 -6.68 2.13
C ASN A 200 -12.10 -7.95 2.99
N TYR A 201 -11.56 -7.83 4.21
CA TYR A 201 -11.39 -8.96 5.11
C TYR A 201 -12.65 -9.27 5.94
N TRP A 202 -13.31 -8.24 6.49
CA TRP A 202 -14.42 -8.41 7.43
C TRP A 202 -15.81 -8.23 6.81
N GLY A 203 -15.91 -7.70 5.60
CA GLY A 203 -17.16 -7.38 4.91
C GLY A 203 -17.94 -6.19 5.50
N ARG A 204 -17.36 -5.46 6.45
CA ARG A 204 -18.04 -4.34 7.13
C ARG A 204 -17.07 -3.25 7.60
N LEU A 205 -17.60 -2.05 7.80
CA LEU A 205 -16.95 -0.92 8.46
C LEU A 205 -17.84 -0.36 9.58
N PRO A 206 -17.25 0.27 10.62
CA PRO A 206 -15.82 0.30 10.91
C PRO A 206 -15.32 -1.08 11.36
N SER A 207 -14.10 -1.44 10.93
CA SER A 207 -13.43 -2.69 11.32
C SER A 207 -11.92 -2.47 11.45
N ILE A 208 -11.28 -3.24 12.32
CA ILE A 208 -9.83 -3.23 12.47
C ILE A 208 -9.12 -3.78 11.23
N ASP A 209 -8.00 -3.15 10.87
CA ASP A 209 -7.08 -3.66 9.87
C ASP A 209 -6.42 -5.00 10.27
N PRO A 210 -6.58 -6.08 9.47
CA PRO A 210 -6.05 -7.41 9.81
C PRO A 210 -4.51 -7.48 9.86
N LEU A 211 -3.81 -6.48 9.31
CA LEU A 211 -2.35 -6.36 9.39
C LEU A 211 -1.86 -5.55 10.59
N CYS A 212 -2.75 -4.97 11.41
CA CYS A 212 -2.36 -4.29 12.64
C CYS A 212 -1.65 -5.28 13.60
N PRO A 213 -0.40 -5.03 14.01
CA PRO A 213 0.33 -5.92 14.91
C PRO A 213 0.09 -5.64 16.40
N ILE A 214 -0.63 -4.57 16.74
CA ILE A 214 -0.81 -4.11 18.13
C ILE A 214 -2.07 -4.68 18.77
N VAL A 215 -3.20 -4.58 18.07
CA VAL A 215 -4.49 -4.97 18.62
C VAL A 215 -4.80 -6.42 18.26
N LYS A 216 -5.33 -7.18 19.22
CA LYS A 216 -5.72 -8.58 19.04
C LYS A 216 -6.90 -8.64 18.07
N LEU A 217 -6.79 -9.42 17.00
CA LEU A 217 -7.92 -9.61 16.10
C LEU A 217 -9.05 -10.40 16.77
N PRO A 218 -10.31 -10.06 16.46
CA PRO A 218 -11.45 -10.88 16.83
C PRO A 218 -11.29 -12.32 16.32
N GLN A 219 -11.76 -13.31 17.07
CA GLN A 219 -11.88 -14.67 16.55
C GLN A 219 -13.03 -14.68 15.54
N THR A 220 -12.75 -15.18 14.34
CA THR A 220 -13.71 -15.43 13.26
C THR A 220 -14.56 -16.65 13.54
#